data_AF-A0A6A4R1L0-F1
#
_entry.id   AF-A0A6A4R1L0-F1
#
_cell.length_a   1.000
_cell.length_b   1.000
_cell.length_c   1.000
_cell.angle_alpha   90.00
_cell.angle_beta   90.00
_cell.angle_gamma   90.00
#
_symmetry.space_group_name_H-M   'P 1'
#
loop_
_entity.id
_entity.type
_entity.pdbx_description
1 polymer ?
#
loop_
_entity_poly.entity_id
_entity_poly.type
_entity_poly.pdbx_seq_one_letter_code
_entity_poly.pdbx_strand_id
1 'polypeptide(L)'
;MSQPSFDKRSGYDSRTGIYHPLYTLDTKHEIPTRLDINTASLVLSQFPQADLAEATLAFIDSGTNQSISYALYHSLEIRKGDVVLLLSPNSILYPSICLAVLSIGAILTTANPLNTESEIAKQVHNLGAKLAIAAPEELHKLVPTGVPTLLTTRPSDGKMRSVEELIKGCYNSLELPQVHVLQSDTAAILYSSGTTGVSKGVVLAHANLISVMRLLSWSAYATESQHDVFLAFLPMFHIYGLVFFGLGLLCIGVTTIMMQKFDFQAMLVAIQKHKVTHLPSVPPVVLALVKYASKAGYDLSNLRRVGTGAASLSKEVSLEFRKMFPWVELRQGYGLTESTGPVTFFPTMKILKLIQIQLGSFFQPLVQK
;
A
#
# COMPACT_ATOMS: atom_id res chain seq x y z
N MET A 1 -9.04 -8.83 -41.01
CA MET A 1 -8.08 -8.85 -39.88
C MET A 1 -7.68 -10.30 -39.65
N SER A 2 -6.39 -10.62 -39.77
CA SER A 2 -5.85 -11.95 -39.47
C SER A 2 -6.20 -12.34 -38.03
N GLN A 3 -6.62 -13.58 -37.79
CA GLN A 3 -6.84 -14.04 -36.42
C GLN A 3 -5.53 -13.91 -35.61
N PRO A 4 -5.59 -13.52 -34.33
CA PRO A 4 -4.42 -13.49 -33.45
C PRO A 4 -3.73 -14.86 -33.44
N SER A 5 -2.40 -14.89 -33.51
CA SER A 5 -1.59 -16.12 -33.54
C SER A 5 -1.50 -16.85 -32.20
N PHE A 6 -2.09 -16.29 -31.14
CA PHE A 6 -1.99 -16.77 -29.77
C PHE A 6 -3.33 -17.30 -29.26
N ASP A 7 -3.27 -18.19 -28.26
CA ASP A 7 -4.47 -18.74 -27.61
C ASP A 7 -5.25 -17.63 -26.90
N LYS A 8 -6.45 -17.32 -27.39
CA LYS A 8 -7.33 -16.28 -26.84
C LYS A 8 -7.84 -16.57 -25.43
N ARG A 9 -7.63 -17.77 -24.88
CA ARG A 9 -8.05 -18.14 -23.52
C ARG A 9 -6.94 -17.97 -22.50
N SER A 10 -5.72 -18.35 -22.84
CA SER A 10 -4.56 -18.23 -21.96
C SER A 10 -3.73 -16.97 -22.22
N GLY A 11 -3.86 -16.40 -23.42
CA GLY A 11 -2.98 -15.35 -23.94
C GLY A 11 -1.67 -15.92 -24.47
N TYR A 12 -1.40 -17.21 -24.30
CA TYR A 12 -0.12 -17.81 -24.63
C TYR A 12 0.05 -17.99 -26.14
N ASP A 13 1.15 -17.45 -26.68
CA ASP A 13 1.61 -17.74 -28.04
C ASP A 13 2.63 -18.89 -27.98
N SER A 14 2.25 -20.07 -28.46
CA SER A 14 3.13 -21.24 -28.47
C SER A 14 4.31 -21.13 -29.43
N ARG A 15 4.27 -20.18 -30.38
CA ARG A 15 5.36 -19.95 -31.33
C ARG A 15 6.45 -19.07 -30.74
N THR A 16 6.07 -18.08 -29.93
CA THR A 16 7.02 -17.11 -29.33
C THR A 16 7.32 -17.41 -27.87
N GLY A 17 6.47 -18.18 -27.19
CA GLY A 17 6.52 -18.40 -25.74
C GLY A 17 6.04 -17.19 -24.92
N ILE A 18 5.44 -16.18 -25.56
CA ILE A 18 5.03 -14.92 -24.92
C ILE A 18 3.54 -14.98 -24.56
N TYR A 19 3.19 -14.44 -23.39
CA TYR A 19 1.80 -14.20 -23.01
C TYR A 19 1.35 -12.82 -23.50
N HIS A 20 0.26 -12.80 -24.24
CA HIS A 20 -0.45 -11.61 -24.67
C HIS A 20 -1.58 -11.27 -23.70
N PRO A 21 -1.85 -9.97 -23.47
CA PRO A 21 -2.93 -9.56 -22.59
C PRO A 21 -4.29 -10.01 -23.15
N LEU A 22 -5.04 -10.71 -22.31
CA LEU A 22 -6.42 -11.12 -22.60
C LEU A 22 -7.42 -9.98 -22.40
N TYR A 23 -7.01 -8.95 -21.67
CA TYR A 23 -7.79 -7.76 -21.35
C TYR A 23 -7.00 -6.53 -21.76
N THR A 24 -7.62 -5.67 -22.55
CA THR A 24 -7.10 -4.33 -22.80
C THR A 24 -7.66 -3.41 -21.73
N LEU A 25 -6.78 -2.65 -21.07
CA LEU A 25 -7.20 -1.65 -20.10
C LEU A 25 -7.97 -0.55 -20.83
N ASP A 26 -9.01 0.00 -20.20
CA ASP A 26 -9.61 1.22 -20.70
C ASP A 26 -8.65 2.42 -20.51
N THR A 27 -8.90 3.50 -21.23
CA THR A 27 -8.05 4.71 -21.22
C THR A 27 -7.90 5.36 -19.84
N LYS A 28 -8.82 5.11 -18.89
CA LYS A 28 -8.72 5.64 -17.53
C LYS A 28 -7.73 4.85 -16.66
N HIS A 29 -7.46 3.61 -17.03
CA HIS A 29 -6.57 2.70 -16.30
C HIS A 29 -5.22 2.48 -16.99
N GLU A 30 -5.02 3.04 -18.18
CA GLU A 30 -3.74 3.02 -18.87
C GLU A 30 -2.62 3.62 -18.00
N ILE A 31 -1.46 2.98 -18.06
CA ILE A 31 -0.24 3.49 -17.45
C ILE A 31 0.16 4.73 -18.25
N PRO A 32 0.22 5.93 -17.62
CA PRO A 32 0.53 7.14 -18.36
C PRO A 32 1.91 7.04 -19.03
N THR A 33 1.96 7.31 -20.33
CA THR A 33 3.21 7.37 -21.10
C THR A 33 3.89 8.74 -21.03
N ARG A 34 3.20 9.73 -20.44
CA ARG A 34 3.72 11.08 -20.19
C ARG A 34 4.83 11.05 -19.14
N LEU A 35 6.05 11.39 -19.59
CA LEU A 35 7.25 11.34 -18.76
C LEU A 35 7.24 12.33 -17.59
N ASP A 36 6.45 13.39 -17.64
CA ASP A 36 6.40 14.51 -16.69
C ASP A 36 5.42 14.32 -15.53
N ILE A 37 4.70 13.19 -15.46
CA ILE A 37 3.78 12.89 -14.37
C ILE A 37 4.50 12.06 -13.30
N ASN A 38 4.73 12.63 -12.12
CA ASN A 38 5.25 11.89 -10.97
C ASN A 38 4.13 11.19 -10.17
N THR A 39 4.52 10.31 -9.25
CA THR A 39 3.59 9.52 -8.42
C THR A 39 2.64 10.41 -7.61
N ALA A 40 3.14 11.47 -6.98
CA ALA A 40 2.31 12.35 -6.16
C ALA A 40 1.29 13.11 -7.01
N SER A 41 1.71 13.67 -8.16
CA SER A 41 0.81 14.33 -9.11
C SER A 41 -0.27 13.38 -9.63
N LEU A 42 0.07 12.13 -9.95
CA LEU A 42 -0.91 11.13 -10.33
C LEU A 42 -1.93 10.90 -9.22
N VAL A 43 -1.47 10.60 -8.01
CA VAL A 43 -2.34 10.30 -6.87
C VAL A 43 -3.24 11.50 -6.56
N LEU A 44 -2.66 12.70 -6.48
CA LEU A 44 -3.37 13.96 -6.21
C LEU A 44 -4.39 14.32 -7.28
N SER A 45 -4.13 13.98 -8.55
CA SER A 45 -5.10 14.21 -9.64
C SER A 45 -6.37 13.35 -9.55
N GLN A 46 -6.37 12.31 -8.72
CA GLN A 46 -7.54 11.46 -8.50
C GLN A 46 -8.46 11.99 -7.38
N PHE A 47 -8.00 12.96 -6.59
CA PHE A 47 -8.82 13.52 -5.53
C PHE A 47 -9.89 14.43 -6.11
N PRO A 48 -11.12 14.39 -5.56
CA PRO A 48 -12.15 15.34 -5.95
C PRO A 48 -11.73 16.76 -5.52
N GLN A 49 -12.39 17.80 -6.06
CA GLN A 49 -12.16 19.18 -5.63
C GLN A 49 -12.32 19.31 -4.11
N ALA A 50 -11.61 20.27 -3.49
CA ALA A 50 -11.44 20.38 -2.03
C ALA A 50 -12.75 20.25 -1.22
N ASP A 51 -13.86 20.78 -1.73
CA ASP A 51 -15.18 20.74 -1.07
C ASP A 51 -15.82 19.33 -1.03
N LEU A 52 -15.43 18.43 -1.93
CA LEU A 52 -15.91 17.04 -2.03
C LEU A 52 -14.96 16.04 -1.32
N ALA A 53 -13.70 16.43 -1.12
CA ALA A 53 -12.65 15.62 -0.50
C ALA A 53 -12.94 15.26 0.96
N GLU A 54 -13.46 16.22 1.74
CA GLU A 54 -13.82 16.02 3.15
C GLU A 54 -14.93 14.97 3.31
N ALA A 55 -15.74 14.74 2.28
CA ALA A 55 -16.88 13.84 2.32
C ALA A 55 -16.58 12.39 1.87
N THR A 56 -15.48 12.14 1.17
CA THR A 56 -15.25 10.84 0.48
C THR A 56 -13.99 10.10 0.88
N LEU A 57 -12.88 10.78 1.16
CA LEU A 57 -11.61 10.12 1.50
C LEU A 57 -11.30 10.35 2.97
N ALA A 58 -11.10 9.27 3.73
CA ALA A 58 -10.78 9.37 5.15
C ALA A 58 -9.88 8.21 5.58
N PHE A 59 -8.70 8.56 6.11
CA PHE A 59 -8.01 7.67 7.05
C PHE A 59 -8.58 7.93 8.42
N ILE A 60 -9.11 6.90 9.04
CA ILE A 60 -9.65 6.96 10.40
C ILE A 60 -8.76 6.11 11.29
N ASP A 61 -8.12 6.71 12.28
CA ASP A 61 -7.39 5.97 13.29
C ASP A 61 -8.35 5.15 14.15
N SER A 62 -8.19 3.83 14.18
CA SER A 62 -9.09 2.94 14.90
C SER A 62 -9.06 3.12 16.44
N GLY A 63 -7.93 3.58 16.97
CA GLY A 63 -7.73 3.77 18.41
C GLY A 63 -8.25 5.10 18.90
N THR A 64 -8.05 6.17 18.12
CA THR A 64 -8.43 7.54 18.52
C THR A 64 -9.70 8.06 17.86
N ASN A 65 -10.17 7.42 16.78
CA ASN A 65 -11.19 7.92 15.85
C ASN A 65 -10.86 9.27 15.19
N GLN A 66 -9.60 9.73 15.28
CA GLN A 66 -9.18 10.90 14.51
C GLN A 66 -9.20 10.55 13.02
N SER A 67 -9.68 11.50 12.21
CA SER A 67 -9.74 11.34 10.76
C SER A 67 -8.99 12.46 10.06
N ILE A 68 -8.34 12.09 8.95
CA ILE A 68 -7.80 13.05 7.98
C ILE A 68 -8.21 12.60 6.58
N SER A 69 -8.61 13.53 5.74
CA SER A 69 -8.86 13.24 4.33
C SER A 69 -7.54 13.17 3.58
N TYR A 70 -6.92 14.32 3.32
CA TYR A 70 -5.52 14.36 2.90
C TYR A 70 -4.97 15.75 3.23
N ALA A 71 -3.66 15.84 3.35
CA ALA A 71 -2.98 17.11 3.48
C ALA A 71 -1.64 17.04 2.76
N LEU A 72 -1.31 18.11 2.05
CA LEU A 72 -0.03 18.26 1.41
C LEU A 72 0.70 19.45 2.03
N TYR A 73 2.01 19.32 2.18
CA TYR A 73 2.87 20.36 2.73
C TYR A 73 4.20 20.36 1.98
N HIS A 74 4.80 21.53 1.83
CA HIS A 74 5.97 21.73 0.97
C HIS A 74 7.16 22.39 1.66
N SER A 75 7.03 22.72 2.95
CA SER A 75 8.06 23.41 3.75
C SER A 75 9.12 22.44 4.30
N LEU A 76 9.64 21.57 3.44
CA LEU A 76 10.80 20.73 3.72
C LEU A 76 12.01 21.40 3.06
N GLU A 77 13.09 21.60 3.82
CA GLU A 77 14.37 22.13 3.30
C GLU A 77 15.12 21.03 2.51
N ILE A 78 14.43 20.45 1.52
CA ILE A 78 14.83 19.27 0.75
C ILE A 78 14.68 19.56 -0.73
N ARG A 79 15.58 19.01 -1.54
CA ARG A 79 15.59 19.19 -2.99
C ARG A 79 15.30 17.86 -3.70
N LYS A 80 14.98 17.96 -4.99
CA LYS A 80 14.87 16.79 -5.86
C LYS A 80 16.14 15.92 -5.76
N GLY A 81 15.96 14.61 -5.57
CA GLY A 81 17.04 13.63 -5.46
C GLY A 81 17.61 13.45 -4.05
N ASP A 82 17.27 14.33 -3.08
CA ASP A 82 17.65 14.12 -1.68
C ASP A 82 16.87 12.95 -1.09
N VAL A 83 17.54 12.14 -0.25
CA VAL A 83 16.90 11.00 0.42
C VAL A 83 16.25 11.44 1.73
N VAL A 84 14.99 11.09 1.92
CA VAL A 84 14.21 11.32 3.14
C VAL A 84 13.84 9.98 3.77
N LEU A 85 14.32 9.73 5.00
CA LEU A 85 13.96 8.55 5.78
C LEU A 85 12.66 8.77 6.54
N LEU A 86 11.70 7.87 6.42
CA LEU A 86 10.49 7.82 7.26
C LEU A 86 10.58 6.64 8.23
N LEU A 87 10.73 6.95 9.52
CA LEU A 87 10.80 6.01 10.64
C LEU A 87 9.58 6.17 11.54
N SER A 88 8.48 5.51 11.18
CA SER A 88 7.21 5.64 11.91
C SER A 88 6.43 4.33 11.80
N PRO A 89 5.66 3.92 12.84
CA PRO A 89 4.62 2.93 12.65
C PRO A 89 3.53 3.46 11.71
N ASN A 90 2.48 2.67 11.48
CA ASN A 90 1.35 3.16 10.69
C ASN A 90 0.76 4.40 11.36
N SER A 91 0.46 5.42 10.57
CA SER A 91 -0.22 6.62 11.06
C SER A 91 -1.07 7.21 9.95
N ILE A 92 -2.07 8.01 10.32
CA ILE A 92 -2.92 8.72 9.35
C ILE A 92 -2.13 9.78 8.57
N LEU A 93 -0.97 10.20 9.07
CA LEU A 93 -0.08 11.17 8.42
C LEU A 93 0.90 10.51 7.42
N TYR A 94 1.09 9.19 7.50
CA TYR A 94 2.04 8.44 6.67
C TYR A 94 1.81 8.68 5.16
N PRO A 95 0.57 8.61 4.63
CA PRO A 95 0.31 8.86 3.21
C PRO A 95 0.65 10.31 2.80
N SER A 96 0.27 11.29 3.63
CA SER A 96 0.59 12.70 3.42
C SER A 96 2.09 12.97 3.36
N ILE A 97 2.86 12.33 4.25
CA ILE A 97 4.33 12.42 4.25
C ILE A 97 4.91 11.82 2.96
N CYS A 98 4.43 10.65 2.53
CA CYS A 98 4.87 10.02 1.29
C CYS A 98 4.62 10.95 0.09
N LEU A 99 3.41 11.51 -0.02
CA LEU A 99 3.06 12.43 -1.10
C LEU A 99 3.90 13.71 -1.07
N ALA A 100 4.14 14.29 0.11
CA ALA A 100 4.97 15.49 0.23
C ALA A 100 6.39 15.25 -0.29
N VAL A 101 7.05 14.17 0.13
CA VAL A 101 8.39 13.79 -0.33
C VAL A 101 8.41 13.53 -1.84
N LEU A 102 7.46 12.75 -2.35
CA LEU A 102 7.38 12.41 -3.77
C LEU A 102 7.04 13.62 -4.66
N SER A 103 6.28 14.61 -4.15
CA SER A 103 5.87 15.80 -4.91
C SER A 103 7.03 16.73 -5.27
N ILE A 104 8.07 16.77 -4.43
CA ILE A 104 9.29 17.55 -4.67
C ILE A 104 10.39 16.73 -5.38
N GLY A 105 10.09 15.48 -5.76
CA GLY A 105 11.05 14.56 -6.38
C GLY A 105 12.18 14.13 -5.45
N ALA A 106 11.97 14.20 -4.14
CA ALA A 106 12.87 13.60 -3.16
C ALA A 106 12.64 12.08 -3.10
N ILE A 107 13.66 11.35 -2.67
CA ILE A 107 13.67 9.89 -2.63
C ILE A 107 13.18 9.42 -1.27
N LEU A 108 12.02 8.76 -1.23
CA LEU A 108 11.47 8.19 -0.02
C LEU A 108 12.20 6.89 0.35
N THR A 109 12.72 6.80 1.57
CA THR A 109 13.11 5.52 2.16
C THR A 109 12.37 5.31 3.46
N THR A 110 11.99 4.08 3.76
CA THR A 110 11.25 3.73 4.97
C THR A 110 12.06 2.72 5.77
N ALA A 111 11.87 2.72 7.08
CA ALA A 111 12.47 1.73 7.96
C ALA A 111 11.46 1.15 8.94
N ASN A 112 11.71 -0.08 9.37
CA ASN A 112 10.87 -0.73 10.37
C ASN A 112 11.16 -0.09 11.74
N PRO A 113 10.15 0.44 12.46
CA PRO A 113 10.33 0.91 13.83
C PRO A 113 10.85 -0.16 14.79
N LEU A 114 10.80 -1.45 14.46
CA LEU A 114 11.41 -2.51 15.26
C LEU A 114 12.92 -2.70 14.98
N ASN A 115 13.48 -2.03 13.98
CA ASN A 115 14.91 -2.08 13.74
C ASN A 115 15.67 -1.42 14.91
N THR A 116 16.88 -1.94 15.12
CA THR A 116 17.82 -1.44 16.12
C THR A 116 18.41 -0.10 15.71
N GLU A 117 18.94 0.66 16.66
CA GLU A 117 19.63 1.93 16.39
C GLU A 117 20.76 1.78 15.36
N SER A 118 21.53 0.69 15.45
CA SER A 118 22.62 0.41 14.52
C SER A 118 22.13 0.15 13.09
N GLU A 119 21.02 -0.58 12.93
CA GLU A 119 20.43 -0.82 11.62
C GLU A 119 19.89 0.47 11.00
N ILE A 120 19.21 1.32 11.79
CA ILE A 120 18.72 2.63 11.35
C ILE A 120 19.90 3.53 10.96
N ALA A 121 20.92 3.64 11.81
CA ALA A 121 22.12 4.43 11.53
C ALA A 121 22.80 3.97 10.24
N LYS A 122 22.94 2.66 10.05
CA LYS A 122 23.49 2.09 8.82
C LYS A 122 22.67 2.48 7.59
N GLN A 123 21.34 2.45 7.65
CA GLN A 123 20.49 2.87 6.53
C GLN A 123 20.62 4.37 6.25
N VAL A 124 20.60 5.22 7.29
CA VAL A 124 20.80 6.68 7.17
C VAL A 124 22.13 7.00 6.49
N HIS A 125 23.23 6.40 6.95
CA HIS A 125 24.57 6.66 6.42
C HIS A 125 24.77 6.07 5.02
N ASN A 126 24.30 4.84 4.76
CA ASN A 126 24.45 4.19 3.47
C ASN A 126 23.73 4.94 2.34
N LEU A 127 22.58 5.55 2.64
CA LEU A 127 21.80 6.31 1.66
C LEU A 127 22.13 7.81 1.66
N GLY A 128 22.92 8.29 2.63
CA GLY A 128 23.19 9.71 2.80
C GLY A 128 21.92 10.54 3.02
N ALA A 129 21.00 10.04 3.86
CA ALA A 129 19.72 10.69 4.13
C ALA A 129 19.92 12.15 4.58
N LYS A 130 19.18 13.08 3.96
CA LYS A 130 19.27 14.53 4.23
C LYS A 130 18.28 14.99 5.29
N LEU A 131 17.20 14.24 5.45
CA LEU A 131 16.18 14.46 6.46
C LEU A 131 15.65 13.10 6.92
N ALA A 132 15.35 13.00 8.20
CA ALA A 132 14.50 11.96 8.73
C ALA A 132 13.17 12.56 9.20
N ILE A 133 12.09 11.80 9.03
CA ILE A 133 10.77 12.06 9.59
C ILE A 133 10.46 10.88 10.49
N ALA A 134 10.22 11.13 11.78
CA ALA A 134 10.05 10.05 12.75
C ALA A 134 8.86 10.24 13.67
N ALA A 135 8.27 9.11 14.08
CA ALA A 135 7.37 9.14 15.22
C ALA A 135 8.15 9.55 16.49
N PRO A 136 7.55 10.31 17.42
CA PRO A 136 8.23 10.75 18.63
C PRO A 136 8.92 9.60 19.40
N GLU A 137 8.30 8.42 19.42
CA GLU A 137 8.81 7.24 20.12
C GLU A 137 10.09 6.70 19.49
N GLU A 138 10.31 6.94 18.19
CA GLU A 138 11.45 6.42 17.42
C GLU A 138 12.61 7.43 17.29
N LEU A 139 12.42 8.66 17.77
CA LEU A 139 13.42 9.74 17.68
C LEU A 139 14.78 9.32 18.25
N HIS A 140 14.79 8.57 19.35
CA HIS A 140 16.01 8.12 20.02
C HIS A 140 16.97 7.37 19.10
N LYS A 141 16.46 6.70 18.05
CA LYS A 141 17.27 5.95 17.07
C LYS A 141 17.97 6.83 16.04
N LEU A 142 17.47 8.05 15.85
CA LEU A 142 18.00 9.01 14.87
C LEU A 142 18.98 9.99 15.48
N VAL A 143 18.87 10.28 16.80
CA VAL A 143 19.79 11.18 17.51
C VAL A 143 21.27 10.82 17.27
N PRO A 144 21.70 9.55 17.37
CA PRO A 144 23.11 9.18 17.15
C PRO A 144 23.60 9.39 15.70
N THR A 145 22.68 9.47 14.74
CA THR A 145 23.02 9.60 13.31
C THR A 145 23.34 11.03 12.90
N GLY A 146 22.90 12.02 13.69
CA GLY A 146 23.06 13.45 13.40
C GLY A 146 22.22 13.97 12.22
N VAL A 147 21.35 13.14 11.62
CA VAL A 147 20.48 13.59 10.53
C VAL A 147 19.44 14.59 11.07
N PRO A 148 19.21 15.73 10.38
CA PRO A 148 18.09 16.61 10.72
C PRO A 148 16.79 15.80 10.78
N THR A 149 16.02 15.96 11.85
CA THR A 149 14.82 15.14 12.10
C THR A 149 13.61 16.01 12.36
N LEU A 150 12.54 15.73 11.62
CA LEU A 150 11.19 16.27 11.83
C LEU A 150 10.33 15.20 12.50
N LEU A 151 9.47 15.56 13.45
CA LEU A 151 8.57 14.59 14.07
C LEU A 151 7.26 14.45 13.27
N THR A 152 6.60 13.29 13.33
CA THR A 152 5.27 13.14 12.69
C THR A 152 4.22 13.97 13.43
N THR A 153 4.22 13.89 14.75
CA THR A 153 3.28 14.56 15.66
C THR A 153 4.04 15.35 16.71
N ARG A 154 3.39 16.38 17.26
CA ARG A 154 4.04 17.26 18.22
C ARG A 154 4.32 16.52 19.55
N PRO A 155 5.57 16.52 20.06
CA PRO A 155 5.85 16.03 21.39
C PRO A 155 5.32 17.01 22.45
N SER A 156 5.00 16.50 23.64
CA SER A 156 4.43 17.29 24.74
C SER A 156 5.30 18.47 25.20
N ASP A 157 6.61 18.44 24.90
CA ASP A 157 7.56 19.49 25.26
C ASP A 157 7.61 20.66 24.27
N GLY A 158 7.00 20.52 23.08
CA GLY A 158 6.82 21.57 22.07
C GLY A 158 8.10 22.10 21.43
N LYS A 159 9.27 21.47 21.63
CA LYS A 159 10.57 22.01 21.19
C LYS A 159 10.93 21.68 19.75
N MET A 160 10.39 20.59 19.20
CA MET A 160 10.68 20.13 17.85
C MET A 160 9.52 20.38 16.91
N ARG A 161 9.85 20.78 15.68
CA ARG A 161 8.87 20.92 14.59
C ARG A 161 8.27 19.56 14.27
N SER A 162 6.99 19.57 13.87
CA SER A 162 6.29 18.36 13.43
C SER A 162 5.59 18.51 12.08
N VAL A 163 5.36 17.40 11.38
CA VAL A 163 4.56 17.34 10.15
C VAL A 163 3.15 17.84 10.41
N GLU A 164 2.55 17.51 11.55
CA GLU A 164 1.23 17.99 11.95
C GLU A 164 1.15 19.53 11.97
N GLU A 165 2.18 20.22 12.47
CA GLU A 165 2.26 21.68 12.45
C GLU A 165 2.40 22.23 11.03
N LEU A 166 3.19 21.57 10.18
CA LEU A 166 3.34 21.98 8.77
C LEU A 166 2.01 21.87 8.02
N ILE A 167 1.26 20.78 8.24
CA ILE A 167 -0.06 20.57 7.66
C ILE A 167 -1.03 21.66 8.12
N LYS A 168 -1.08 21.97 9.42
CA LYS A 168 -1.94 23.05 9.96
C LYS A 168 -1.58 24.42 9.40
N GLY A 169 -0.30 24.66 9.10
CA GLY A 169 0.15 25.90 8.47
C GLY A 169 -0.17 26.04 6.99
N CYS A 170 -0.50 24.94 6.29
CA CYS A 170 -0.72 24.90 4.84
C CYS A 170 -2.21 25.02 4.42
N TYR A 171 -3.13 25.32 5.33
CA TYR A 171 -4.59 25.32 5.09
C TYR A 171 -5.08 26.17 3.89
N ASN A 172 -4.25 27.04 3.33
CA ASN A 172 -4.62 27.97 2.25
C ASN A 172 -3.81 27.83 0.94
N SER A 173 -2.96 26.81 0.75
CA SER A 173 -2.26 26.60 -0.52
C SER A 173 -2.19 25.13 -0.92
N LEU A 174 -2.90 24.80 -2.00
CA LEU A 174 -2.84 23.53 -2.73
C LEU A 174 -1.82 23.59 -3.89
N GLU A 175 -1.05 24.67 -4.01
CA GLU A 175 -0.10 24.83 -5.10
C GLU A 175 1.05 23.83 -4.95
N LEU A 176 1.07 22.88 -5.89
CA LEU A 176 2.16 21.92 -6.00
C LEU A 176 3.47 22.66 -6.31
N PRO A 177 4.60 22.21 -5.71
CA PRO A 177 5.92 22.68 -6.07
C PRO A 177 6.10 22.53 -7.57
N GLN A 178 6.51 23.61 -8.23
CA GLN A 178 6.86 23.59 -9.65
C GLN A 178 8.24 22.94 -9.83
N VAL A 179 8.35 21.66 -9.44
CA VAL A 179 9.56 20.85 -9.59
C VAL A 179 9.34 19.87 -10.74
N HIS A 180 10.22 19.91 -11.72
CA HIS A 180 10.16 18.98 -12.85
C HIS A 180 10.67 17.59 -12.43
N VAL A 181 9.74 16.68 -12.15
CA VAL A 181 9.99 15.30 -11.73
C VAL A 181 9.57 14.34 -12.85
N LEU A 182 10.49 13.49 -13.28
CA LEU A 182 10.27 12.53 -14.35
C LEU A 182 9.83 11.17 -13.79
N GLN A 183 9.07 10.42 -14.58
CA GLN A 183 8.71 9.04 -14.26
C GLN A 183 9.92 8.11 -14.05
N SER A 184 11.05 8.41 -14.72
CA SER A 184 12.29 7.64 -14.59
C SER A 184 13.12 8.02 -13.35
N ASP A 185 12.79 9.13 -12.68
CA ASP A 185 13.49 9.52 -11.46
C ASP A 185 13.21 8.50 -10.35
N THR A 186 14.22 8.28 -9.51
CA THR A 186 14.07 7.45 -8.30
C THR A 186 13.03 8.08 -7.38
N ALA A 187 11.99 7.32 -7.06
CA ALA A 187 10.93 7.72 -6.16
C ALA A 187 11.15 7.17 -4.74
N ALA A 188 11.61 5.91 -4.65
CA ALA A 188 11.80 5.26 -3.37
C ALA A 188 12.99 4.30 -3.35
N ILE A 189 13.59 4.14 -2.18
CA ILE A 189 14.57 3.09 -1.89
C ILE A 189 14.06 2.30 -0.69
N LEU A 190 13.60 1.08 -0.91
CA LEU A 190 13.03 0.23 0.14
C LEU A 190 13.97 -0.93 0.45
N TYR A 191 14.21 -1.19 1.74
CA TYR A 191 15.12 -2.26 2.14
C TYR A 191 14.39 -3.60 2.15
N SER A 192 14.96 -4.56 1.43
CA SER A 192 14.53 -5.96 1.37
C SER A 192 15.57 -6.81 2.08
N SER A 193 15.13 -7.82 2.85
CA SER A 193 16.04 -8.79 3.49
C SER A 193 16.92 -9.54 2.48
N GLY A 194 16.51 -9.54 1.19
CA GLY A 194 17.22 -10.18 0.10
C GLY A 194 17.32 -11.71 0.25
N THR A 195 17.80 -12.39 -0.77
CA THR A 195 18.04 -13.84 -0.74
C THR A 195 19.38 -14.23 -0.11
N THR A 196 20.26 -13.25 0.11
CA THR A 196 21.66 -13.45 0.55
C THR A 196 21.93 -13.01 1.99
N GLY A 197 20.89 -12.79 2.80
CA GLY A 197 20.97 -12.46 4.23
C GLY A 197 21.35 -11.01 4.58
N VAL A 198 22.07 -10.31 3.69
CA VAL A 198 22.35 -8.87 3.84
C VAL A 198 21.22 -8.06 3.22
N SER A 199 20.61 -7.18 4.01
CA SER A 199 19.55 -6.28 3.55
C SER A 199 20.06 -5.30 2.48
N LYS A 200 19.32 -5.17 1.37
CA LYS A 200 19.67 -4.36 0.21
C LYS A 200 18.55 -3.36 -0.11
N GLY A 201 18.94 -2.17 -0.54
CA GLY A 201 18.00 -1.16 -1.02
C GLY A 201 17.53 -1.48 -2.43
N VAL A 202 16.22 -1.64 -2.61
CA VAL A 202 15.56 -1.76 -3.90
C VAL A 202 15.22 -0.36 -4.39
N VAL A 203 15.81 0.04 -5.51
CA VAL A 203 15.57 1.35 -6.14
C VAL A 203 14.31 1.26 -7.01
N LEU A 204 13.33 2.09 -6.69
CA LEU A 204 12.04 2.16 -7.39
C LEU A 204 11.87 3.53 -8.02
N ALA A 205 11.60 3.57 -9.32
CA ALA A 205 11.28 4.80 -10.04
C ALA A 205 9.80 5.19 -9.84
N HIS A 206 9.46 6.45 -10.14
CA HIS A 206 8.07 6.91 -10.14
C HIS A 206 7.17 6.06 -11.05
N ALA A 207 7.66 5.67 -12.23
CA ALA A 207 6.97 4.78 -13.17
C ALA A 207 6.54 3.45 -12.52
N ASN A 208 7.39 2.89 -11.65
CA ASN A 208 7.09 1.64 -10.97
C ASN A 208 5.90 1.81 -10.01
N LEU A 209 5.93 2.85 -9.16
CA LEU A 209 4.84 3.15 -8.24
C LEU A 209 3.54 3.47 -9.01
N ILE A 210 3.61 4.31 -10.04
CA ILE A 210 2.48 4.67 -10.90
C ILE A 210 1.80 3.44 -11.50
N SER A 211 2.59 2.49 -12.01
CA SER A 211 2.08 1.25 -12.59
C SER A 211 1.24 0.46 -11.58
N VAL A 212 1.71 0.37 -10.33
CA VAL A 212 1.00 -0.33 -9.25
C VAL A 212 -0.23 0.45 -8.80
N MET A 213 -0.18 1.79 -8.74
CA MET A 213 -1.37 2.60 -8.42
C MET A 213 -2.48 2.36 -9.45
N ARG A 214 -2.14 2.37 -10.75
CA ARG A 214 -3.09 2.07 -11.83
C ARG A 214 -3.65 0.65 -11.74
N LEU A 215 -2.80 -0.33 -11.44
CA LEU A 215 -3.21 -1.72 -11.23
C LEU A 215 -4.21 -1.85 -10.06
N LEU A 216 -3.96 -1.17 -8.95
CA LEU A 216 -4.85 -1.17 -7.79
C LEU A 216 -6.17 -0.46 -8.09
N SER A 217 -6.14 0.72 -8.73
CA SER A 217 -7.34 1.43 -9.17
C SER A 217 -8.18 0.56 -10.10
N TRP A 218 -7.56 -0.04 -11.12
CA TRP A 218 -8.24 -0.96 -12.04
C TRP A 218 -8.85 -2.14 -11.29
N SER A 219 -8.08 -2.80 -10.41
CA SER A 219 -8.58 -3.94 -9.64
C SER A 219 -9.78 -3.55 -8.79
N ALA A 220 -9.79 -2.35 -8.23
CA ALA A 220 -10.88 -1.88 -7.40
C ALA A 220 -12.13 -1.60 -8.24
N TYR A 221 -12.02 -0.96 -9.41
CA TYR A 221 -13.15 -0.81 -10.36
C TYR A 221 -13.67 -2.15 -10.86
N ALA A 222 -12.77 -3.05 -11.31
CA ALA A 222 -13.11 -4.36 -11.83
C ALA A 222 -13.80 -5.28 -10.80
N THR A 223 -13.69 -4.94 -9.51
CA THR A 223 -14.27 -5.71 -8.41
C THR A 223 -15.31 -4.93 -7.61
N GLU A 224 -15.74 -3.77 -8.09
CA GLU A 224 -16.74 -2.91 -7.43
C GLU A 224 -16.34 -2.57 -5.98
N SER A 225 -15.07 -2.21 -5.81
CA SER A 225 -14.45 -1.87 -4.52
C SER A 225 -14.32 -0.39 -4.21
N GLN A 226 -14.90 0.47 -5.05
CA GLN A 226 -14.77 1.93 -4.90
C GLN A 226 -15.52 2.48 -3.68
N HIS A 227 -16.39 1.67 -3.08
CA HIS A 227 -17.20 2.02 -1.91
C HIS A 227 -16.88 1.11 -0.71
N ASP A 228 -15.79 0.35 -0.79
CA ASP A 228 -15.38 -0.53 0.29
C ASP A 228 -14.69 0.25 1.41
N VAL A 229 -14.91 -0.21 2.64
CA VAL A 229 -14.15 0.18 3.82
C VAL A 229 -13.00 -0.80 4.02
N PHE A 230 -11.76 -0.31 3.95
CA PHE A 230 -10.54 -1.09 4.12
C PHE A 230 -10.02 -0.99 5.56
N LEU A 231 -9.44 -2.08 6.08
CA LEU A 231 -8.68 -2.05 7.33
C LEU A 231 -7.18 -2.15 7.04
N ALA A 232 -6.44 -1.14 7.48
CA ALA A 232 -5.01 -0.96 7.26
C ALA A 232 -4.21 -1.21 8.54
N PHE A 233 -3.72 -2.44 8.69
CA PHE A 233 -2.75 -2.81 9.73
C PHE A 233 -1.43 -3.33 9.14
N LEU A 234 -1.35 -3.56 7.82
CA LEU A 234 -0.09 -3.95 7.19
C LEU A 234 0.90 -2.79 7.32
N PRO A 235 2.17 -3.05 7.65
CA PRO A 235 3.11 -1.97 7.88
C PRO A 235 3.36 -1.14 6.62
N MET A 236 3.13 0.18 6.69
CA MET A 236 3.33 1.11 5.57
C MET A 236 4.80 1.34 5.25
N PHE A 237 5.73 0.97 6.16
CA PHE A 237 7.15 0.95 5.84
C PHE A 237 7.56 -0.20 4.92
N HIS A 238 6.71 -1.22 4.74
CA HIS A 238 6.94 -2.34 3.85
C HIS A 238 6.18 -2.12 2.54
N ILE A 239 6.72 -2.57 1.39
CA ILE A 239 6.16 -2.30 0.06
C ILE A 239 4.66 -2.60 -0.03
N TYR A 240 4.19 -3.70 0.56
CA TYR A 240 2.78 -4.09 0.53
C TYR A 240 1.88 -3.04 1.21
N GLY A 241 2.22 -2.60 2.42
CA GLY A 241 1.46 -1.55 3.10
C GLY A 241 1.64 -0.18 2.43
N LEU A 242 2.84 0.14 1.94
CA LEU A 242 3.13 1.40 1.26
C LEU A 242 2.26 1.57 0.00
N VAL A 243 2.27 0.60 -0.91
CA VAL A 243 1.56 0.74 -2.18
C VAL A 243 0.04 0.65 -2.01
N PHE A 244 -0.46 -0.11 -1.01
CA PHE A 244 -1.89 -0.12 -0.72
C PHE A 244 -2.32 1.14 0.03
N PHE A 245 -1.81 1.33 1.25
CA PHE A 245 -2.36 2.31 2.19
C PHE A 245 -1.63 3.65 2.13
N GLY A 246 -0.35 3.66 1.81
CA GLY A 246 0.43 4.90 1.69
C GLY A 246 0.16 5.67 0.39
N LEU A 247 -0.26 4.97 -0.68
CA LEU A 247 -0.38 5.58 -2.03
C LEU A 247 -1.63 5.11 -2.82
N GLY A 248 -1.90 3.81 -2.91
CA GLY A 248 -2.83 3.26 -3.91
C GLY A 248 -4.30 3.48 -3.63
N LEU A 249 -4.74 3.24 -2.38
CA LEU A 249 -6.13 3.46 -2.00
C LEU A 249 -6.53 4.94 -2.05
N LEU A 250 -5.56 5.85 -1.97
CA LEU A 250 -5.78 7.27 -2.21
C LEU A 250 -6.32 7.55 -3.63
N CYS A 251 -5.84 6.80 -4.61
CA CYS A 251 -6.23 6.95 -6.02
C CYS A 251 -7.69 6.53 -6.30
N ILE A 252 -8.37 5.95 -5.30
CA ILE A 252 -9.71 5.39 -5.44
C ILE A 252 -10.72 6.14 -4.56
N GLY A 253 -10.28 6.89 -3.55
CA GLY A 253 -11.19 7.62 -2.68
C GLY A 253 -11.89 6.75 -1.63
N VAL A 254 -11.28 5.63 -1.20
CA VAL A 254 -11.91 4.71 -0.23
C VAL A 254 -11.60 5.06 1.22
N THR A 255 -12.56 4.80 2.11
CA THR A 255 -12.35 4.90 3.55
C THR A 255 -11.40 3.82 4.03
N THR A 256 -10.35 4.25 4.74
CA THR A 256 -9.34 3.35 5.31
C THR A 256 -9.30 3.50 6.83
N ILE A 257 -9.72 2.46 7.53
CA ILE A 257 -9.58 2.35 8.98
C ILE A 257 -8.13 1.93 9.26
N MET A 258 -7.35 2.77 9.92
CA MET A 258 -5.93 2.56 10.14
C MET A 258 -5.67 2.08 11.57
N MET A 259 -4.89 1.01 11.68
CA MET A 259 -4.35 0.51 12.94
C MET A 259 -2.84 0.78 12.95
N GLN A 260 -2.37 1.50 13.96
CA GLN A 260 -0.95 1.80 14.14
C GLN A 260 -0.11 0.51 14.23
N LYS A 261 -0.64 -0.48 14.95
CA LYS A 261 -0.06 -1.81 15.13
C LYS A 261 -1.16 -2.87 15.03
N PHE A 262 -0.82 -4.02 14.47
CA PHE A 262 -1.74 -5.15 14.45
C PHE A 262 -2.00 -5.68 15.87
N ASP A 263 -3.28 -5.77 16.21
CA ASP A 263 -3.79 -6.54 17.34
C ASP A 263 -5.04 -7.28 16.87
N PHE A 264 -5.11 -8.59 17.12
CA PHE A 264 -6.17 -9.42 16.55
C PHE A 264 -7.56 -9.08 17.12
N GLN A 265 -7.66 -8.80 18.42
CA GLN A 265 -8.95 -8.49 19.04
C GLN A 265 -9.42 -7.09 18.62
N ALA A 266 -8.54 -6.10 18.65
CA ALA A 266 -8.83 -4.76 18.16
C ALA A 266 -9.20 -4.75 16.67
N MET A 267 -8.59 -5.63 15.86
CA MET A 267 -8.96 -5.83 14.46
C MET A 267 -10.43 -6.29 14.35
N LEU A 268 -10.86 -7.28 15.14
CA LEU A 268 -12.26 -7.74 15.14
C LEU A 268 -13.24 -6.64 15.59
N VAL A 269 -12.87 -5.89 16.64
CA VAL A 269 -13.63 -4.72 17.10
C VAL A 269 -13.76 -3.68 15.99
N ALA A 270 -12.66 -3.37 15.30
CA ALA A 270 -12.66 -2.40 14.21
C ALA A 270 -13.51 -2.88 13.03
N ILE A 271 -13.46 -4.16 12.68
CA ILE A 271 -14.29 -4.74 11.62
C ILE A 271 -15.78 -4.53 11.91
N GLN A 272 -16.22 -4.90 13.11
CA GLN A 272 -17.62 -4.73 13.52
C GLN A 272 -18.01 -3.25 13.59
N LYS A 273 -17.22 -2.44 14.30
CA LYS A 273 -17.54 -1.03 14.59
C LYS A 273 -17.61 -0.18 13.32
N HIS A 274 -16.65 -0.34 12.42
CA HIS A 274 -16.53 0.47 11.21
C HIS A 274 -17.10 -0.22 9.97
N LYS A 275 -17.75 -1.37 10.14
CA LYS A 275 -18.32 -2.18 9.05
C LYS A 275 -17.31 -2.44 7.94
N VAL A 276 -16.09 -2.84 8.33
CA VAL A 276 -15.01 -3.12 7.38
C VAL A 276 -15.45 -4.20 6.40
N THR A 277 -15.21 -3.94 5.13
CA THR A 277 -15.58 -4.85 4.03
C THR A 277 -14.35 -5.55 3.44
N HIS A 278 -13.17 -4.94 3.53
CA HIS A 278 -11.95 -5.41 2.90
C HIS A 278 -10.79 -5.48 3.88
N LEU A 279 -10.13 -6.64 3.86
CA LEU A 279 -9.02 -6.95 4.76
C LEU A 279 -7.79 -7.44 3.97
N PRO A 280 -6.95 -6.52 3.45
CA PRO A 280 -5.60 -6.90 3.00
C PRO A 280 -4.80 -7.43 4.21
N SER A 281 -4.31 -8.65 4.11
CA SER A 281 -3.74 -9.39 5.24
C SER A 281 -2.56 -10.27 4.81
N VAL A 282 -2.07 -11.06 5.77
CA VAL A 282 -1.01 -12.06 5.61
C VAL A 282 -1.47 -13.41 6.16
N PRO A 283 -0.86 -14.54 5.77
CA PRO A 283 -1.32 -15.88 6.16
C PRO A 283 -1.54 -16.10 7.66
N PRO A 284 -0.69 -15.57 8.57
CA PRO A 284 -0.95 -15.68 10.02
C PRO A 284 -2.28 -15.07 10.48
N VAL A 285 -2.74 -14.00 9.85
CA VAL A 285 -4.02 -13.35 10.18
C VAL A 285 -5.19 -14.21 9.71
N VAL A 286 -5.10 -14.79 8.50
CA VAL A 286 -6.12 -15.73 7.99
C VAL A 286 -6.23 -16.95 8.89
N LEU A 287 -5.09 -17.49 9.35
CA LEU A 287 -5.05 -18.58 10.31
C LEU A 287 -5.72 -18.20 11.64
N ALA A 288 -5.46 -16.99 12.15
CA ALA A 288 -6.08 -16.50 13.38
C ALA A 288 -7.60 -16.34 13.24
N LEU A 289 -8.08 -15.84 12.09
CA LEU A 289 -9.52 -15.76 11.79
C LEU A 289 -10.18 -17.14 11.86
N VAL A 290 -9.57 -18.15 11.22
CA VAL A 290 -10.07 -19.54 11.26
C VAL A 290 -10.08 -20.09 12.69
N LYS A 291 -9.03 -19.85 13.48
CA LYS A 291 -8.91 -20.46 14.81
C LYS A 291 -9.76 -19.80 15.88
N TYR A 292 -9.95 -18.49 15.80
CA TYR A 292 -10.38 -17.70 16.96
C TYR A 292 -11.61 -16.82 16.72
N ALA A 293 -11.93 -16.45 15.48
CA ALA A 293 -12.99 -15.46 15.23
C ALA A 293 -14.38 -15.95 15.67
N SER A 294 -14.71 -17.24 15.46
CA SER A 294 -16.00 -17.81 15.89
C SER A 294 -16.22 -17.79 17.40
N LYS A 295 -15.13 -17.79 18.18
CA LYS A 295 -15.17 -17.74 19.66
C LYS A 295 -15.19 -16.32 20.20
N ALA A 296 -14.86 -15.33 19.38
CA ALA A 296 -14.65 -13.96 19.80
C ALA A 296 -15.95 -13.14 19.92
N GLY A 297 -17.07 -13.63 19.36
CA GLY A 297 -18.40 -13.02 19.53
C GLY A 297 -18.61 -11.71 18.77
N TYR A 298 -17.79 -11.43 17.75
CA TYR A 298 -17.92 -10.23 16.90
C TYR A 298 -18.70 -10.52 15.61
N ASP A 299 -19.49 -9.55 15.17
CA ASP A 299 -20.18 -9.58 13.88
C ASP A 299 -19.23 -9.19 12.74
N LEU A 300 -18.95 -10.17 11.86
CA LEU A 300 -18.10 -10.04 10.69
C LEU A 300 -18.89 -10.13 9.37
N SER A 301 -20.22 -9.99 9.42
CA SER A 301 -21.11 -10.12 8.26
C SER A 301 -20.85 -9.09 7.15
N ASN A 302 -20.33 -7.91 7.50
CA ASN A 302 -19.96 -6.86 6.54
C ASN A 302 -18.69 -7.20 5.75
N LEU A 303 -17.85 -8.12 6.23
CA LEU A 303 -16.63 -8.50 5.54
C LEU A 303 -17.00 -9.14 4.21
N ARG A 304 -16.52 -8.57 3.10
CA ARG A 304 -16.74 -9.08 1.74
C ARG A 304 -15.54 -9.85 1.26
N ARG A 305 -14.32 -9.37 1.57
CA ARG A 305 -13.08 -9.91 0.99
C ARG A 305 -11.90 -9.87 1.94
N VAL A 306 -11.09 -10.92 1.89
CA VAL A 306 -9.80 -11.02 2.57
C VAL A 306 -8.73 -11.27 1.52
N GLY A 307 -7.82 -10.31 1.37
CA GLY A 307 -6.61 -10.48 0.56
C GLY A 307 -5.51 -11.08 1.42
N THR A 308 -4.71 -11.98 0.89
CA THR A 308 -3.53 -12.52 1.58
C THR A 308 -2.34 -12.61 0.61
N GLY A 309 -1.16 -12.25 1.10
CA GLY A 309 0.07 -12.28 0.32
C GLY A 309 1.29 -12.24 1.23
N ALA A 310 2.45 -11.91 0.65
CA ALA A 310 3.78 -11.89 1.30
C ALA A 310 4.31 -13.24 1.80
N ALA A 311 3.46 -14.26 1.98
CA ALA A 311 3.84 -15.63 2.28
C ALA A 311 2.80 -16.62 1.75
N SER A 312 3.16 -17.90 1.69
CA SER A 312 2.26 -18.97 1.28
C SER A 312 1.17 -19.23 2.31
N LEU A 313 -0.09 -19.32 1.86
CA LEU A 313 -1.20 -19.81 2.67
C LEU A 313 -1.42 -21.30 2.39
N SER A 314 -1.55 -22.12 3.43
CA SER A 314 -1.78 -23.56 3.25
C SER A 314 -3.17 -23.83 2.66
N LYS A 315 -3.30 -24.96 1.95
CA LYS A 315 -4.57 -25.39 1.37
C LYS A 315 -5.60 -25.64 2.46
N GLU A 316 -5.19 -26.27 3.55
CA GLU A 316 -6.04 -26.62 4.70
C GLU A 316 -6.64 -25.35 5.32
N VAL A 317 -5.80 -24.36 5.62
CA VAL A 317 -6.26 -23.07 6.18
C VAL A 317 -7.21 -22.36 5.21
N SER A 318 -6.91 -22.40 3.91
CA SER A 318 -7.77 -21.80 2.88
C SER A 318 -9.16 -22.46 2.80
N LEU A 319 -9.22 -23.78 2.96
CA LEU A 319 -10.48 -24.53 2.93
C LEU A 319 -11.30 -24.26 4.20
N GLU A 320 -10.67 -24.28 5.37
CA GLU A 320 -11.34 -23.97 6.63
C GLU A 320 -11.85 -22.53 6.67
N PHE A 321 -11.07 -21.57 6.16
CA PHE A 321 -11.54 -20.18 6.01
C PHE A 321 -12.82 -20.08 5.18
N ARG A 322 -12.87 -20.77 4.03
CA ARG A 322 -14.06 -20.74 3.15
C ARG A 322 -15.28 -21.41 3.78
N LYS A 323 -15.08 -22.45 4.61
CA LYS A 323 -16.17 -23.09 5.37
C LYS A 323 -16.74 -22.14 6.43
N MET A 324 -15.87 -21.41 7.13
CA MET A 324 -16.27 -20.50 8.21
C MET A 324 -16.85 -19.18 7.70
N PHE A 325 -16.33 -18.67 6.59
CA PHE A 325 -16.71 -17.38 6.01
C PHE A 325 -17.16 -17.56 4.55
N PRO A 326 -18.24 -18.32 4.27
CA PRO A 326 -18.66 -18.65 2.91
C PRO A 326 -19.08 -17.44 2.07
N TRP A 327 -19.41 -16.31 2.70
CA TRP A 327 -19.73 -15.05 2.03
C TRP A 327 -18.50 -14.20 1.70
N VAL A 328 -17.32 -14.55 2.21
CA VAL A 328 -16.08 -13.77 2.07
C VAL A 328 -15.20 -14.34 0.97
N GLU A 329 -14.84 -13.49 -0.01
CA GLU A 329 -13.85 -13.88 -1.02
C GLU A 329 -12.43 -13.86 -0.45
N LEU A 330 -11.83 -15.05 -0.32
CA LEU A 330 -10.40 -15.19 -0.01
C LEU A 330 -9.57 -15.08 -1.29
N ARG A 331 -8.77 -14.01 -1.41
CA ARG A 331 -7.92 -13.72 -2.57
C ARG A 331 -6.45 -13.83 -2.19
N GLN A 332 -5.67 -14.50 -3.04
CA GLN A 332 -4.23 -14.62 -2.86
C GLN A 332 -3.49 -13.72 -3.85
N GLY A 333 -2.36 -13.17 -3.40
CA GLY A 333 -1.45 -12.39 -4.21
C GLY A 333 0.00 -12.76 -3.93
N TYR A 334 0.80 -12.74 -4.99
CA TYR A 334 2.25 -12.88 -4.93
C TYR A 334 2.89 -11.56 -5.36
N GLY A 335 3.91 -11.14 -4.63
CA GLY A 335 4.61 -9.90 -4.86
C GLY A 335 5.94 -9.84 -4.12
N LEU A 336 6.81 -8.96 -4.59
CA LEU A 336 8.15 -8.72 -4.07
C LEU A 336 8.39 -7.22 -3.98
N THR A 337 9.33 -6.79 -3.15
CA THR A 337 9.76 -5.39 -3.12
C THR A 337 10.36 -4.97 -4.46
N GLU A 338 11.13 -5.86 -5.07
CA GLU A 338 11.80 -5.73 -6.36
C GLU A 338 10.83 -5.57 -7.53
N SER A 339 9.59 -6.05 -7.39
CA SER A 339 8.50 -5.86 -8.36
C SER A 339 7.55 -4.73 -7.98
N THR A 340 7.90 -3.90 -6.99
CA THR A 340 7.05 -2.82 -6.46
C THR A 340 5.74 -3.35 -5.85
N GLY A 341 5.76 -4.57 -5.31
CA GLY A 341 4.61 -5.23 -4.72
C GLY A 341 4.04 -6.29 -5.67
N PRO A 342 2.74 -6.25 -6.01
CA PRO A 342 2.05 -7.38 -6.64
C PRO A 342 2.58 -7.70 -8.05
N VAL A 343 2.99 -8.95 -8.26
CA VAL A 343 3.29 -9.53 -9.59
C VAL A 343 2.05 -10.22 -10.14
N THR A 344 1.40 -11.04 -9.32
CA THR A 344 0.18 -11.78 -9.70
C THR A 344 -0.80 -11.78 -8.54
N PHE A 345 -2.08 -11.56 -8.82
CA PHE A 345 -3.14 -11.72 -7.83
C PHE A 345 -4.43 -12.15 -8.52
N PHE A 346 -5.37 -12.66 -7.74
CA PHE A 346 -6.68 -13.05 -8.24
C PHE A 346 -7.68 -11.90 -8.01
N PRO A 347 -8.13 -11.20 -9.08
CA PRO A 347 -9.07 -10.09 -8.94
C PRO A 347 -10.46 -10.57 -8.52
N THR A 348 -10.93 -11.76 -8.91
CA THR A 348 -12.14 -12.36 -8.33
C THR A 348 -12.10 -13.88 -8.39
N MET A 349 -12.75 -14.53 -7.42
CA MET A 349 -12.97 -15.98 -7.43
C MET A 349 -13.86 -16.44 -8.60
N LYS A 350 -14.67 -15.56 -9.22
CA LYS A 350 -15.43 -15.89 -10.43
C LYS A 350 -14.52 -16.20 -11.62
N ILE A 351 -13.39 -15.50 -11.73
CA ILE A 351 -12.39 -15.74 -12.78
C ILE A 351 -11.67 -17.07 -12.55
N LEU A 352 -11.42 -17.48 -11.30
CA LEU A 352 -10.87 -18.82 -10.98
C LEU A 352 -11.81 -19.95 -11.41
N LYS A 353 -13.13 -19.81 -11.24
CA LYS A 353 -14.12 -20.77 -11.74
C LYS A 353 -14.11 -20.83 -13.27
N LEU A 354 -14.02 -19.69 -13.95
CA LEU A 354 -13.92 -19.62 -15.41
C LEU A 354 -12.62 -20.26 -15.94
N ILE A 355 -11.48 -19.97 -15.31
CA ILE A 355 -10.18 -20.55 -15.64
C ILE A 355 -10.17 -22.07 -15.38
N GLN A 356 -10.76 -22.56 -14.28
CA GLN A 356 -10.88 -24.01 -14.01
C GLN A 356 -11.80 -24.73 -15.01
N ILE A 357 -12.91 -24.11 -15.41
CA ILE A 357 -13.82 -24.66 -16.42
C ILE A 357 -13.15 -24.68 -17.81
N GLN A 358 -12.23 -23.74 -18.09
CA GLN A 358 -11.60 -23.58 -19.39
C GLN A 358 -10.26 -24.32 -19.58
N LEU A 359 -9.47 -24.54 -18.53
CA LEU A 359 -8.14 -25.20 -18.56
C LEU A 359 -8.20 -26.69 -18.15
N GLY A 360 -9.16 -27.43 -18.69
CA GLY A 360 -9.43 -28.84 -18.34
C GLY A 360 -8.18 -29.64 -17.90
N SER A 361 -8.30 -30.31 -16.75
CA SER A 361 -7.36 -31.28 -16.16
C SER A 361 -5.94 -30.83 -15.74
N PHE A 362 -5.46 -29.63 -16.07
CA PHE A 362 -4.05 -29.26 -15.75
C PHE A 362 -3.79 -28.81 -14.30
N PHE A 363 -4.82 -28.45 -13.52
CA PHE A 363 -4.70 -28.05 -12.10
C PHE A 363 -5.73 -28.72 -11.18
N GLN A 364 -6.00 -30.00 -11.42
CA GLN A 364 -7.07 -30.75 -10.74
C GLN A 364 -6.95 -30.98 -9.21
N PRO A 365 -5.84 -30.81 -8.47
CA PRO A 365 -5.88 -31.11 -7.03
C PRO A 365 -6.32 -29.96 -6.12
N LEU A 366 -6.61 -28.74 -6.62
CA LEU A 366 -6.80 -27.59 -5.72
C LEU A 366 -8.23 -27.33 -5.22
N VAL A 367 -9.28 -28.02 -5.73
CA VAL A 367 -10.67 -27.83 -5.23
C VAL A 367 -11.53 -29.12 -5.26
N GLN A 368 -10.95 -30.32 -5.12
CA GLN A 368 -11.74 -31.53 -4.84
C GLN A 368 -11.30 -32.22 -3.56
N LYS A 369 -11.87 -31.73 -2.46
CA LYS A 369 -12.37 -32.37 -1.22
C LYS A 369 -12.26 -31.39 -0.05
#